data_AF-A0A2T5IQA4-F1
#
_entry.id   AF-A0A2T5IQA4-F1
#
_cell.length_a   1.000
_cell.length_b   1.000
_cell.length_c   1.000
_cell.angle_alpha   90.00
_cell.angle_beta   90.00
_cell.angle_gamma   90.00
#
_symmetry.space_group_name_H-M   'P 1'
#
loop_
_entity.id
_entity.type
_entity.pdbx_description
1 polymer ?
#
loop_
_entity_poly.entity_id
_entity_poly.type
_entity_poly.pdbx_seq_one_letter_code
_entity_poly.pdbx_strand_id
1 'polypeptide(L)'
;MRNKIKQLLKKEGGFTLVELLAVIVILGFIVAISIPLIGNVIEGAGDDTDAAQQELVIDAAQMYELENSIPAEGVSTDDLIAAGFLESDFEGDLTVTKTTADGKTTYEVD
;
A
#
# COMPACT_ATOMS: atom_id res chain seq x y z
N MET A 1 -27.66 -4.80 53.70
CA MET A 1 -26.75 -4.58 52.54
C MET A 1 -27.42 -4.00 51.28
N ARG A 2 -28.72 -4.25 51.02
CA ARG A 2 -29.43 -3.78 49.81
C ARG A 2 -29.50 -2.26 49.60
N ASN A 3 -29.35 -1.47 50.66
CA ASN A 3 -29.45 0.00 50.60
C ASN A 3 -28.20 0.68 50.02
N LYS A 4 -27.01 0.06 50.09
CA LYS A 4 -25.78 0.63 49.52
C LYS A 4 -25.78 0.58 47.99
N ILE A 5 -26.33 -0.48 47.39
CA ILE A 5 -26.43 -0.66 45.94
C ILE A 5 -27.35 0.41 45.31
N LYS A 6 -28.49 0.72 45.95
CA LYS A 6 -29.39 1.79 45.52
C LYS A 6 -28.79 3.20 45.59
N GLN A 7 -27.82 3.43 46.50
CA GLN A 7 -27.10 4.70 46.59
C GLN A 7 -26.00 4.85 45.53
N LEU A 8 -25.41 3.74 45.06
CA LEU A 8 -24.40 3.75 44.00
C LEU A 8 -25.03 4.02 42.62
N LEU A 9 -26.20 3.46 42.34
CA LEU A 9 -26.95 3.70 41.10
C LEU A 9 -27.57 5.11 41.04
N LYS A 10 -27.75 5.79 42.18
CA LYS A 10 -28.21 7.18 42.25
C LYS A 10 -27.08 8.21 42.08
N LYS A 11 -25.84 7.76 41.91
CA LYS A 11 -24.64 8.59 41.72
C LYS A 11 -24.22 8.69 40.25
N GLU A 12 -25.13 8.42 39.32
CA GLU A 12 -24.93 8.70 37.90
C GLU A 12 -25.08 10.21 37.68
N GLY A 13 -23.99 10.95 37.89
CA GLY A 13 -23.90 12.33 37.43
C GLY A 13 -24.04 12.33 35.91
N GLY A 14 -25.14 12.90 35.41
CA GLY A 14 -25.38 12.99 33.97
C GLY A 14 -24.30 13.82 33.29
N PHE A 15 -23.83 13.33 32.15
CA PHE A 15 -22.91 14.05 31.27
C PHE A 15 -23.57 15.34 30.77
N THR A 16 -22.87 16.48 30.86
CA THR A 16 -23.43 17.75 30.39
C THR A 16 -23.21 17.91 28.89
N LEU A 17 -24.10 18.63 28.21
CA LEU A 17 -23.93 18.93 26.78
C LEU A 17 -22.66 19.74 26.49
N VAL A 18 -22.22 20.56 27.45
CA VAL A 18 -21.01 21.37 27.34
C VAL A 18 -19.75 20.50 27.34
N GLU A 19 -19.72 19.45 28.17
CA GLU A 19 -18.61 18.48 28.17
C GLU A 19 -18.55 17.70 26.86
N LEU A 20 -19.69 17.31 26.29
CA LEU A 20 -19.74 16.63 24.99
C LEU A 20 -19.26 17.55 23.86
N LEU A 21 -19.64 18.82 23.92
CA LEU A 21 -19.27 19.82 22.93
C LEU A 21 -17.75 20.04 22.91
N ALA A 22 -17.12 20.18 24.08
CA ALA A 22 -15.68 20.38 24.18
C ALA A 22 -14.89 19.22 23.56
N VAL A 23 -15.35 17.98 23.75
CA VAL A 23 -14.71 16.78 23.18
C VAL A 23 -14.82 16.77 21.65
N ILE A 24 -16.00 17.05 21.10
CA ILE A 24 -16.21 17.07 19.64
C ILE A 24 -15.37 18.15 18.97
N VAL A 25 -15.20 19.32 19.61
CA VAL A 25 -14.33 20.39 19.10
C VAL A 25 -12.88 19.90 18.99
N ILE A 26 -12.35 19.28 20.05
CA ILE A 26 -10.98 18.75 20.04
C ILE A 26 -10.82 17.63 18.99
N LEU A 27 -11.79 16.71 18.90
CA LEU A 27 -11.79 15.66 17.88
C LEU A 27 -11.85 16.24 16.47
N GLY A 28 -12.64 17.28 16.24
CA GLY A 28 -12.72 17.99 14.97
C GLY A 28 -11.38 18.59 14.54
N PHE A 29 -10.66 19.22 15.46
CA PHE A 29 -9.31 19.74 15.18
C PHE A 29 -8.31 18.62 14.83
N ILE A 30 -8.32 17.51 15.58
CA ILE A 30 -7.44 16.37 15.30
C ILE A 30 -7.74 15.80 13.91
N VAL A 31 -9.01 15.55 13.60
CA VAL A 31 -9.44 14.97 12.32
C VAL A 31 -9.08 15.88 11.14
N ALA A 32 -9.26 17.20 11.28
CA ALA A 32 -8.95 18.17 10.22
C ALA A 32 -7.49 18.11 9.75
N ILE A 33 -6.54 17.91 10.67
CA ILE A 33 -5.11 17.79 10.34
C ILE A 33 -4.75 16.34 9.95
N SER A 34 -5.38 15.36 10.60
CA SER A 34 -4.98 13.94 10.45
C SER A 34 -5.37 13.35 9.09
N ILE A 35 -6.51 13.73 8.51
CA ILE A 35 -6.97 13.20 7.22
C ILE A 35 -5.96 13.44 6.08
N PRO A 36 -5.53 14.69 5.79
CA PRO A 36 -4.59 14.93 4.69
C PRO A 36 -3.22 14.30 4.95
N LEU A 37 -2.76 14.28 6.20
CA LEU A 37 -1.49 13.64 6.56
C LEU A 37 -1.50 12.14 6.25
N ILE A 38 -2.55 11.43 6.68
CA ILE A 38 -2.69 10.00 6.42
C ILE A 38 -2.87 9.74 4.92
N GLY A 39 -3.61 10.58 4.21
CA GLY A 39 -3.76 10.49 2.75
C GLY A 39 -2.41 10.50 2.03
N ASN A 40 -1.57 11.50 2.31
CA ASN A 40 -0.25 11.61 1.69
C ASN A 40 0.67 10.42 2.02
N VAL A 41 0.57 9.88 3.24
CA VAL A 41 1.36 8.70 3.65
C VAL A 41 0.91 7.44 2.89
N ILE A 42 -0.40 7.26 2.70
CA ILE A 42 -0.95 6.13 1.94
C ILE A 42 -0.57 6.24 0.46
N GLU A 43 -0.68 7.44 -0.12
CA GLU A 43 -0.27 7.70 -1.52
C GLU A 43 1.21 7.39 -1.72
N GLY A 44 2.09 7.93 -0.87
CA GLY A 44 3.52 7.64 -0.95
C GLY A 44 3.85 6.16 -0.74
N ALA A 45 3.14 5.46 0.16
CA ALA A 45 3.31 4.01 0.32
C ALA A 45 2.83 3.21 -0.91
N GLY A 46 1.82 3.71 -1.62
CA GLY A 46 1.37 3.16 -2.90
C GLY A 46 2.47 3.32 -3.96
N ASP A 47 2.96 4.53 -4.16
CA ASP A 47 4.04 4.83 -5.12
C ASP A 47 5.31 4.00 -4.83
N ASP A 48 5.69 3.88 -3.56
CA ASP A 48 6.84 3.07 -3.12
C ASP A 48 6.62 1.57 -3.41
N THR A 49 5.38 1.09 -3.25
CA THR A 49 5.03 -0.32 -3.53
C THR A 49 5.05 -0.60 -5.03
N ASP A 50 4.48 0.29 -5.84
CA ASP A 50 4.47 0.17 -7.30
C ASP A 50 5.91 0.18 -7.86
N ALA A 51 6.76 1.07 -7.34
CA ALA A 51 8.18 1.11 -7.71
C ALA A 51 8.91 -0.18 -7.31
N ALA A 52 8.65 -0.72 -6.11
CA ALA A 52 9.23 -1.99 -5.68
C ALA A 52 8.73 -3.18 -6.52
N GLN A 53 7.46 -3.19 -6.91
CA GLN A 53 6.90 -4.21 -7.81
C GLN A 53 7.54 -4.17 -9.19
N GLN A 54 7.73 -2.97 -9.78
CA GLN A 54 8.44 -2.83 -11.06
C GLN A 54 9.86 -3.39 -10.98
N GLU A 55 10.62 -3.07 -9.93
CA GLU A 55 11.98 -3.60 -9.74
C GLU A 55 11.97 -5.14 -9.61
N LEU A 56 11.01 -5.71 -8.88
CA LEU A 56 10.86 -7.17 -8.76
C LEU A 56 10.62 -7.84 -10.12
N VAL A 57 9.79 -7.25 -10.97
CA VAL A 57 9.51 -7.80 -12.31
C VAL A 57 10.72 -7.62 -13.23
N ILE A 58 11.45 -6.50 -13.14
CA ILE A 58 12.72 -6.31 -13.86
C ILE A 58 13.74 -7.38 -13.45
N ASP A 59 13.90 -7.66 -12.16
CA ASP A 59 14.83 -8.68 -11.66
C ASP A 59 14.43 -10.08 -12.14
N ALA A 60 13.13 -10.39 -12.14
CA ALA A 60 12.60 -11.63 -12.69
C ALA A 60 12.88 -11.75 -14.20
N ALA A 61 12.68 -10.67 -14.97
CA ALA A 61 12.99 -10.64 -16.40
C ALA A 61 14.48 -10.78 -16.68
N GLN A 62 15.35 -10.16 -15.87
CA GLN A 62 16.80 -10.34 -15.97
C GLN A 62 17.22 -11.78 -15.72
N MET A 63 16.62 -12.45 -14.73
CA MET A 63 16.87 -13.85 -14.46
C MET A 63 16.38 -14.74 -15.61
N TYR A 64 15.18 -14.45 -16.12
CA TYR A 64 14.63 -15.12 -17.31
C TYR A 64 15.56 -14.97 -18.52
N GLU A 65 16.20 -13.81 -18.70
CA GLU A 65 17.12 -13.55 -19.82
C GLU A 65 18.30 -14.54 -19.86
N LEU A 66 18.78 -14.97 -18.69
CA LEU A 66 19.93 -15.88 -18.60
C LEU A 66 19.66 -17.24 -19.24
N GLU A 67 18.40 -17.67 -19.25
CA GLU A 67 17.97 -18.96 -19.79
C GLU A 67 17.18 -18.83 -21.09
N ASN A 68 16.46 -17.73 -21.27
CA ASN A 68 15.52 -17.48 -22.35
C ASN A 68 15.75 -16.07 -22.91
N SER A 69 15.88 -15.89 -24.23
CA SER A 69 16.04 -14.53 -24.78
C SER A 69 14.75 -13.72 -24.66
N ILE A 70 14.83 -12.50 -24.14
CA ILE A 70 13.70 -11.54 -24.14
C ILE A 70 13.46 -11.04 -25.57
N PRO A 71 12.25 -11.21 -26.14
CA PRO A 71 11.94 -10.71 -27.48
C PRO A 71 11.78 -9.17 -27.47
N ALA A 72 11.81 -8.55 -28.65
CA ALA A 72 11.72 -7.09 -28.77
C ALA A 72 10.38 -6.52 -28.26
N GLU A 73 9.31 -7.31 -28.31
CA GLU A 73 7.98 -6.96 -27.79
C GLU A 73 7.90 -7.04 -26.25
N GLY A 74 8.99 -7.46 -25.59
CA GLY A 74 9.05 -7.62 -24.14
C GLY A 74 8.61 -8.99 -23.63
N VAL A 75 8.70 -9.18 -22.32
CA VAL A 75 8.21 -10.36 -21.60
C VAL A 75 7.20 -9.91 -20.56
N SER A 76 6.02 -10.54 -20.54
CA SER A 76 4.95 -10.18 -19.61
C SER A 76 5.12 -10.85 -18.25
N THR A 77 4.46 -10.33 -17.21
CA THR A 77 4.37 -10.97 -15.90
C THR A 77 3.79 -12.38 -15.98
N ASP A 78 2.80 -12.62 -16.84
CA ASP A 78 2.23 -13.95 -17.09
C ASP A 78 3.27 -14.93 -17.64
N ASP A 79 4.11 -14.49 -18.58
CA ASP A 79 5.19 -15.31 -19.13
C ASP A 79 6.24 -15.64 -18.07
N LEU A 80 6.57 -14.67 -17.21
CA LEU A 80 7.52 -14.85 -16.11
C LEU A 80 6.99 -15.81 -15.03
N ILE A 81 5.69 -15.75 -14.73
CA ILE A 81 5.01 -16.70 -13.83
C ILE A 81 5.01 -18.10 -14.44
N ALA A 82 4.62 -18.22 -15.72
CA ALA A 82 4.60 -19.51 -16.41
C ALA A 82 5.98 -20.15 -16.53
N ALA A 83 7.02 -19.33 -16.69
CA ALA A 83 8.42 -19.77 -16.72
C ALA A 83 9.02 -20.00 -15.32
N GLY A 84 8.31 -19.63 -14.24
CA GLY A 84 8.71 -19.88 -12.85
C GLY A 84 9.72 -18.86 -12.28
N PHE A 85 9.85 -17.69 -12.89
CA PHE A 85 10.73 -16.61 -12.44
C PHE A 85 10.01 -15.55 -11.60
N LEU A 86 8.67 -15.57 -11.57
CA LEU A 86 7.83 -14.68 -10.77
C LEU A 86 6.79 -15.50 -9.99
N GLU A 87 6.42 -15.03 -8.80
CA GLU A 87 5.48 -15.73 -7.93
C GLU A 87 4.06 -15.71 -8.51
N SER A 88 3.33 -16.80 -8.30
CA SER A 88 1.99 -17.01 -8.84
C SER A 88 0.90 -16.09 -8.25
N ASP A 89 1.19 -15.46 -7.11
CA ASP A 89 0.31 -14.51 -6.43
C ASP A 89 0.61 -13.05 -6.79
N PHE A 90 1.57 -12.79 -7.70
CA PHE A 90 1.86 -11.45 -8.15
C PHE A 90 0.65 -10.85 -8.88
N GLU A 91 0.12 -9.76 -8.33
CA GLU A 91 -0.96 -9.00 -8.95
C GLU A 91 -0.39 -7.78 -9.68
N GLY A 92 -0.34 -7.86 -11.01
CA GLY A 92 0.13 -6.77 -11.88
C GLY A 92 0.32 -7.27 -13.32
N ASP A 93 -0.23 -6.53 -14.28
CA ASP A 93 -0.03 -6.77 -15.71
C ASP A 93 1.04 -5.80 -16.20
N LEU A 94 2.30 -6.25 -16.12
CA LEU A 94 3.47 -5.46 -16.48
C LEU A 94 4.24 -6.19 -17.57
N THR A 95 4.81 -5.43 -18.50
CA THR A 95 5.68 -5.96 -19.54
C THR A 95 7.06 -5.34 -19.42
N VAL A 96 8.09 -6.19 -19.38
CA VAL A 96 9.48 -5.73 -19.35
C VAL A 96 10.02 -5.76 -20.76
N THR A 97 10.38 -4.59 -21.27
CA THR A 97 11.07 -4.45 -22.55
C THR A 97 12.56 -4.25 -22.33
N LYS A 98 13.35 -4.76 -23.27
CA LYS A 98 14.81 -4.62 -23.26
C LYS A 98 15.26 -3.75 -24.42
N THR A 99 15.98 -2.68 -24.10
CA THR A 99 16.66 -1.85 -25.10
C THR A 99 18.17 -1.92 -24.90
N THR A 100 18.90 -2.30 -25.97
CA THR A 100 20.36 -2.20 -25.99
C THR A 100 20.78 -1.07 -26.92
N ALA A 101 21.35 -0.01 -26.36
CA ALA A 101 21.90 1.13 -27.10
C ALA A 101 23.33 1.41 -26.60
N ASP A 102 24.25 1.67 -27.53
CA ASP A 102 25.66 2.01 -27.22
C ASP A 102 26.38 1.03 -26.27
N GLY A 103 26.02 -0.26 -26.34
CA GLY A 103 26.59 -1.31 -25.49
C GLY A 103 26.05 -1.33 -24.05
N LYS A 104 25.04 -0.50 -23.74
CA LYS A 104 24.30 -0.51 -22.48
C LYS A 104 22.94 -1.16 -22.69
N THR A 105 22.62 -2.14 -21.85
CA THR A 105 21.28 -2.73 -21.75
C THR A 105 20.49 -1.99 -20.68
N THR A 106 19.28 -1.57 -21.03
CA THR A 106 18.29 -1.00 -20.11
C THR A 106 17.03 -1.86 -20.17
N TYR A 107 16.43 -2.10 -19.01
CA TYR A 107 15.11 -2.72 -18.88
C TYR A 107 14.11 -1.63 -18.49
N GLU A 108 12.97 -1.61 -19.16
CA GLU A 108 11.89 -0.65 -18.90
C GLU A 108 10.60 -1.44 -18.67
N VAL A 109 9.77 -0.95 -17.75
CA VAL A 109 8.45 -1.51 -17.44
C VAL A 109 7.41 -0.55 -18.00
N ASP A 110 6.43 -1.09 -18.71
CA ASP A 110 5.31 -0.36 -19.30
C ASP A 110 4.17 -0.03 -18.33
#